data_AF-A0A914KQF8-F1
#
_entry.id   AF-A0A914KQF8-F1
#
_cell.length_a   1.000
_cell.length_b   1.000
_cell.length_c   1.000
_cell.angle_alpha   90.00
_cell.angle_beta   90.00
_cell.angle_gamma   90.00
#
_symmetry.space_group_name_H-M   'P 1'
#
loop_
_entity.id
_entity.type
_entity.pdbx_description
1 polymer ?
#
loop_
_entity_poly.entity_id
_entity_poly.type
_entity_poly.pdbx_seq_one_letter_code
_entity_poly.pdbx_strand_id
1 'polypeptide(L)'
;MQDVLRYPFSWLDTANYNYEALKQFYNKFPDFKGRPTIISGESYAGVYLPMLANLIINGQKNYPINFKGVLIGNGYLSRRLNINTMLSYARGHGFVDEGLWQSYSKECCNGCIDTCDIWAYVINRNTTCYNHTVAIFNQFSDCISNGRVNKIITILSNE
;
A
#
# COMPACT_ATOMS: atom_id res chain seq x y z
N MET A 1 7.70 19.75 -0.21
CA MET A 1 6.57 18.79 -0.26
C MET A 1 5.46 19.30 0.66
N GLN A 2 4.89 20.47 0.35
CA GLN A 2 3.97 21.19 1.25
C GLN A 2 2.62 21.58 0.62
N ASP A 3 2.24 21.01 -0.54
CA ASP A 3 1.04 21.44 -1.27
C ASP A 3 -0.02 20.35 -1.53
N VAL A 4 -0.08 19.30 -0.72
CA VAL A 4 -1.16 18.27 -0.82
C VAL A 4 -2.31 18.50 0.19
N LEU A 5 -2.26 19.56 1.00
CA LEU A 5 -3.24 19.80 2.08
C LEU A 5 -4.44 20.70 1.70
N ARG A 6 -4.78 20.84 0.41
CA ARG A 6 -5.81 21.81 -0.02
C ARG A 6 -7.21 21.26 -0.28
N TYR A 7 -7.49 19.98 0.03
CA TYR A 7 -8.84 19.42 -0.01
C TYR A 7 -9.21 18.78 1.34
N PRO A 8 -10.19 19.31 2.09
CA PRO A 8 -10.55 18.84 3.42
C PRO A 8 -11.49 17.62 3.37
N PHE A 9 -11.19 16.63 2.52
CA PHE A 9 -12.01 15.42 2.42
C PHE A 9 -11.32 14.27 3.15
N SER A 10 -11.97 13.73 4.16
CA SER A 10 -11.55 12.51 4.83
C SER A 10 -11.81 11.29 3.94
N TRP A 11 -11.19 10.17 4.28
CA TRP A 11 -11.51 8.88 3.64
C TRP A 11 -12.98 8.50 3.86
N LEU A 12 -13.59 8.96 4.96
CA LEU A 12 -15.00 8.74 5.26
C LEU A 12 -15.91 9.54 4.31
N ASP A 13 -15.57 10.79 4.03
CA ASP A 13 -16.31 11.62 3.06
C ASP A 13 -16.27 10.97 1.69
N THR A 14 -15.08 10.51 1.27
CA THR A 14 -14.90 9.80 -0.01
C THR A 14 -15.78 8.54 -0.09
N ALA A 15 -15.81 7.73 0.98
CA ALA A 15 -16.65 6.53 1.03
C ALA A 15 -18.14 6.87 0.92
N ASN A 16 -18.60 7.89 1.64
CA ASN A 16 -19.99 8.35 1.59
C ASN A 16 -20.37 8.85 0.20
N TYR A 17 -19.53 9.68 -0.43
CA TYR A 17 -19.79 10.16 -1.79
C TYR A 17 -19.80 9.04 -2.82
N ASN A 18 -18.91 8.06 -2.71
CA ASN A 18 -18.93 6.89 -3.59
C ASN A 18 -20.20 6.04 -3.38
N TYR A 19 -20.68 5.93 -2.14
CA TYR A 19 -21.93 5.21 -1.86
C TYR A 19 -23.14 5.94 -2.44
N GLU A 20 -23.22 7.27 -2.30
CA GLU A 20 -24.26 8.08 -2.94
C GLU A 20 -24.19 7.99 -4.47
N ALA A 21 -22.99 8.10 -5.04
CA ALA A 21 -22.78 7.95 -6.48
C ALA A 21 -23.26 6.59 -7.00
N LEU A 22 -23.01 5.50 -6.25
CA LEU A 22 -23.47 4.16 -6.61
C LEU A 22 -25.00 4.05 -6.58
N LYS A 23 -25.67 4.63 -5.58
CA LYS A 23 -27.15 4.68 -5.54
C LYS A 23 -27.70 5.49 -6.71
N GLN A 24 -27.08 6.62 -7.01
CA GLN A 24 -27.49 7.46 -8.15
C GLN A 24 -27.26 6.76 -9.49
N PHE A 25 -26.17 5.99 -9.63
CA PHE A 25 -25.95 5.14 -10.78
C PHE A 25 -27.10 4.16 -10.99
N TYR A 26 -27.50 3.42 -9.95
CA TYR A 26 -28.62 2.48 -10.05
C TYR A 26 -29.97 3.18 -10.29
N ASN A 27 -30.19 4.38 -9.75
CA ASN A 27 -31.38 5.16 -10.03
C ASN A 27 -31.44 5.64 -11.48
N LYS A 28 -30.30 6.04 -12.04
CA LYS A 28 -30.18 6.49 -13.43
C LYS A 28 -30.27 5.32 -14.42
N PHE A 29 -29.73 4.17 -14.05
CA PHE A 29 -29.67 2.95 -14.87
C PHE A 29 -30.37 1.78 -14.17
N PRO A 30 -31.72 1.79 -14.10
CA PRO A 30 -32.48 0.80 -13.33
C PRO A 30 -32.31 -0.64 -13.84
N ASP A 31 -31.94 -0.84 -15.10
CA ASP A 31 -31.69 -2.17 -15.70
C ASP A 31 -30.53 -2.93 -15.05
N PHE A 32 -29.67 -2.23 -14.28
CA PHE A 32 -28.59 -2.85 -13.51
C PHE A 32 -29.00 -3.18 -12.07
N LYS A 33 -30.16 -2.71 -11.58
CA LYS A 33 -30.64 -3.05 -10.23
C LYS A 33 -30.82 -4.56 -10.10
N GLY A 34 -30.45 -5.10 -8.94
CA GLY A 34 -30.52 -6.54 -8.66
C GLY A 34 -29.40 -7.38 -9.29
N ARG A 35 -28.60 -6.83 -10.22
CA ARG A 35 -27.46 -7.56 -10.79
C ARG A 35 -26.33 -7.72 -9.75
N PRO A 36 -25.57 -8.83 -9.81
CA PRO A 36 -24.37 -8.99 -9.00
C PRO A 36 -23.43 -7.78 -9.11
N THR A 37 -23.10 -7.16 -7.97
CA THR A 37 -22.23 -5.99 -7.89
C THR A 37 -20.90 -6.37 -7.25
N ILE A 38 -19.80 -6.15 -7.96
CA ILE A 38 -18.43 -6.24 -7.42
C ILE A 38 -17.81 -4.85 -7.56
N ILE A 39 -17.16 -4.37 -6.51
CA ILE A 39 -16.36 -3.14 -6.57
C ILE A 39 -14.89 -3.53 -6.68
N SER A 40 -14.15 -2.85 -7.54
CA SER A 40 -12.73 -3.13 -7.77
C SER A 40 -11.90 -1.87 -7.84
N GLY A 41 -10.60 -2.00 -7.60
CA GLY A 41 -9.67 -0.89 -7.65
C GLY A 41 -8.28 -1.29 -7.18
N GLU A 42 -7.35 -0.35 -7.29
CA GLU A 42 -5.93 -0.57 -7.06
C GLU A 42 -5.33 0.48 -6.12
N SER A 43 -4.18 0.15 -5.50
CA SER A 43 -3.35 1.12 -4.77
C SER A 43 -4.13 1.68 -3.57
N TYR A 44 -4.40 2.98 -3.52
CA TYR A 44 -5.14 3.59 -2.42
C TYR A 44 -6.60 3.15 -2.33
N ALA A 45 -7.12 2.46 -3.35
CA ALA A 45 -8.41 1.77 -3.27
C ALA A 45 -8.43 0.69 -2.16
N GLY A 46 -7.26 0.26 -1.66
CA GLY A 46 -7.16 -0.51 -0.41
C GLY A 46 -7.77 0.18 0.82
N VAL A 47 -7.86 1.51 0.81
CA VAL A 47 -8.60 2.29 1.81
C VAL A 47 -10.05 2.49 1.38
N TYR A 48 -10.28 2.91 0.14
CA TYR A 48 -11.61 3.31 -0.33
C TYR A 48 -12.62 2.16 -0.39
N LEU A 49 -12.20 1.00 -0.90
CA LEU A 49 -13.13 -0.10 -1.18
C LEU A 49 -13.62 -0.80 0.08
N PRO A 50 -12.79 -1.09 1.11
CA PRO A 50 -13.32 -1.63 2.37
C PRO A 50 -14.30 -0.67 3.05
N MET A 51 -14.03 0.64 3.00
CA MET A 51 -14.93 1.65 3.56
C MET A 51 -16.26 1.72 2.80
N LEU A 52 -16.22 1.70 1.47
CA LEU A 52 -17.43 1.66 0.63
C LEU A 52 -18.21 0.35 0.82
N ALA A 53 -17.53 -0.80 0.86
CA ALA A 53 -18.15 -2.09 1.12
C ALA A 53 -18.89 -2.11 2.46
N ASN A 54 -18.28 -1.53 3.51
CA ASN A 54 -18.93 -1.39 4.81
C ASN A 54 -20.22 -0.56 4.73
N LEU A 55 -20.24 0.54 3.98
CA LEU A 55 -21.46 1.33 3.76
C LEU A 55 -22.53 0.56 2.99
N ILE A 56 -22.15 -0.18 1.94
CA ILE A 56 -23.09 -1.01 1.16
C ILE A 56 -23.70 -2.11 2.03
N ILE A 57 -22.91 -2.80 2.84
CA ILE A 57 -23.37 -3.89 3.72
C ILE A 57 -24.33 -3.36 4.79
N ASN A 58 -23.97 -2.27 5.46
CA ASN A 58 -24.83 -1.68 6.50
C ASN A 58 -26.07 -0.99 5.91
N GLY A 59 -26.00 -0.56 4.65
CA GLY A 59 -27.08 0.13 3.94
C GLY A 59 -28.16 -0.77 3.34
N GLN A 60 -28.02 -2.10 3.40
CA GLN A 60 -28.91 -3.05 2.70
C GLN A 60 -30.39 -2.90 3.05
N LYS A 61 -30.72 -2.50 4.29
CA LYS A 61 -32.12 -2.27 4.70
C LYS A 61 -32.76 -1.06 4.00
N ASN A 62 -31.96 -0.04 3.67
CA ASN A 62 -32.45 1.22 3.09
C ASN A 62 -32.34 1.23 1.57
N TYR A 63 -31.26 0.67 1.02
CA TYR A 63 -31.04 0.58 -0.41
C TYR A 63 -30.37 -0.77 -0.74
N PRO A 64 -31.15 -1.80 -1.08
CA PRO A 64 -30.60 -3.13 -1.32
C PRO A 64 -29.75 -3.14 -2.60
N ILE A 65 -28.53 -3.65 -2.48
CA ILE A 65 -27.58 -3.84 -3.60
C ILE A 65 -27.15 -5.30 -3.53
N ASN A 66 -27.25 -6.03 -4.65
CA ASN A 66 -26.82 -7.43 -4.74
C ASN A 66 -25.27 -7.53 -4.75
N PHE A 67 -24.66 -7.14 -3.64
CA PHE A 67 -23.22 -6.99 -3.46
C PHE A 67 -22.56 -8.36 -3.28
N LYS A 68 -21.52 -8.63 -4.08
CA LYS A 68 -20.81 -9.92 -4.12
C LYS A 68 -19.40 -9.86 -3.60
N GLY A 69 -18.78 -8.69 -3.56
CA GLY A 69 -17.47 -8.54 -2.95
C GLY A 69 -16.63 -7.40 -3.51
N VAL A 70 -15.37 -7.47 -3.12
CA VAL A 70 -14.34 -6.47 -3.39
C VAL A 70 -13.14 -7.14 -4.03
N LEU A 71 -12.59 -6.54 -5.08
CA LEU A 71 -11.32 -6.94 -5.68
C LEU A 71 -10.31 -5.79 -5.53
N ILE A 72 -9.20 -6.03 -4.82
CA ILE A 72 -8.19 -5.00 -4.54
C ILE A 72 -6.85 -5.44 -5.12
N GLY A 73 -6.36 -4.72 -6.13
CA GLY A 73 -5.01 -4.89 -6.66
C GLY A 73 -4.01 -4.06 -5.88
N ASN A 74 -2.87 -4.65 -5.48
CA ASN A 74 -1.73 -3.94 -4.85
C ASN A 74 -2.14 -2.88 -3.81
N GLY A 75 -3.10 -3.23 -2.95
CA GLY A 75 -3.82 -2.27 -2.12
C GLY A 75 -3.05 -1.77 -0.90
N TYR A 76 -3.24 -0.50 -0.56
CA TYR A 76 -2.81 0.05 0.72
C TYR A 76 -3.77 -0.35 1.84
N LEU A 77 -3.50 -1.51 2.47
CA LEU A 77 -4.37 -2.12 3.48
C LEU A 77 -3.90 -1.86 4.92
N SER A 78 -2.59 -1.81 5.13
CA SER A 78 -1.99 -1.56 6.43
C SER A 78 -0.66 -0.85 6.26
N ARG A 79 -0.55 0.35 6.82
CA ARG A 79 0.69 1.14 6.80
C ARG A 79 1.87 0.35 7.37
N ARG A 80 1.65 -0.32 8.51
CA ARG A 80 2.67 -1.08 9.23
C ARG A 80 3.15 -2.28 8.41
N LEU A 81 2.22 -3.09 7.89
CA LEU A 81 2.60 -4.26 7.09
C LEU A 81 3.25 -3.85 5.76
N ASN A 82 2.74 -2.79 5.12
CA ASN A 82 3.31 -2.29 3.88
C ASN A 82 4.78 -1.86 4.08
N ILE A 83 5.10 -1.15 5.18
CA ILE A 83 6.47 -0.77 5.51
C ILE A 83 7.34 -1.97 5.91
N ASN A 84 6.84 -2.86 6.78
CA ASN A 84 7.62 -4.00 7.26
C ASN A 84 7.98 -4.97 6.11
N THR A 85 7.10 -5.13 5.12
CA THR A 85 7.33 -6.06 4.01
C THR A 85 8.08 -5.44 2.83
N MET A 86 8.02 -4.12 2.65
CA MET A 86 8.65 -3.42 1.52
C MET A 86 10.18 -3.62 1.49
N LEU A 87 10.85 -3.67 2.63
CA LEU A 87 12.31 -3.83 2.69
C LEU A 87 12.74 -5.23 2.25
N SER A 88 12.06 -6.26 2.75
CA SER A 88 12.31 -7.65 2.34
C SER A 88 11.95 -7.86 0.88
N TYR A 89 10.87 -7.24 0.39
CA TYR A 89 10.56 -7.19 -1.04
C TYR A 89 11.72 -6.57 -1.82
N ALA A 90 12.24 -5.42 -1.38
CA ALA A 90 13.31 -4.72 -2.07
C ALA A 90 14.60 -5.57 -2.15
N ARG A 91 14.97 -6.24 -1.06
CA ARG A 91 16.12 -7.16 -1.09
C ARG A 91 15.88 -8.37 -1.98
N GLY A 92 14.72 -9.01 -1.87
CA GLY A 92 14.39 -10.21 -2.64
C GLY A 92 14.44 -9.99 -4.16
N HIS A 93 14.35 -8.73 -4.60
CA HIS A 93 14.42 -8.33 -6.00
C HIS A 93 15.75 -7.64 -6.36
N GLY A 94 16.76 -7.69 -5.49
CA GLY A 94 18.11 -7.20 -5.78
C GLY A 94 18.29 -5.67 -5.72
N PHE A 95 17.33 -4.95 -5.14
CA PHE A 95 17.40 -3.48 -5.05
C PHE A 95 18.26 -2.98 -3.88
N VAL A 96 18.66 -3.87 -2.98
CA VAL A 96 19.32 -3.51 -1.72
C VAL A 96 20.75 -4.05 -1.72
N ASP A 97 21.69 -3.20 -1.34
CA ASP A 97 23.07 -3.59 -1.07
C ASP A 97 23.14 -4.63 0.05
N GLU A 98 23.84 -5.74 -0.17
CA GLU A 98 23.88 -6.83 0.80
C GLU A 98 24.68 -6.45 2.06
N GLY A 99 25.68 -5.57 1.96
CA GLY A 99 26.41 -5.04 3.11
C GLY A 99 25.50 -4.20 4.02
N LEU A 100 24.73 -3.29 3.41
CA LEU A 100 23.71 -2.51 4.11
C LEU A 100 22.65 -3.42 4.77
N TRP A 101 22.18 -4.44 4.05
CA TRP A 101 21.22 -5.40 4.60
C TRP A 101 21.78 -6.14 5.82
N GLN A 102 23.02 -6.63 5.74
CA GLN A 102 23.67 -7.35 6.83
C GLN A 102 23.89 -6.47 8.06
N SER A 103 24.38 -5.23 7.86
CA SER A 103 24.50 -4.24 8.94
C SER A 103 23.15 -3.97 9.60
N TYR A 104 22.11 -3.71 8.80
CA TYR A 104 20.80 -3.43 9.35
C TYR A 104 20.23 -4.64 10.11
N SER A 105 20.34 -5.83 9.53
CA SER A 105 19.87 -7.07 10.15
C SER A 105 20.51 -7.30 11.51
N LYS A 106 21.83 -7.12 11.62
CA LYS A 106 22.58 -7.32 12.85
C LYS A 106 22.31 -6.23 13.89
N GLU A 107 22.36 -4.97 13.50
CA GLU A 107 22.32 -3.83 14.42
C GLU A 107 20.91 -3.54 14.95
N CYS A 108 19.88 -3.87 14.17
CA CYS A 108 18.51 -3.48 14.51
C CYS A 108 17.56 -4.65 14.66
N CYS A 109 17.84 -5.80 14.03
CA CYS A 109 16.87 -6.89 13.91
C CYS A 109 17.37 -8.23 14.44
N ASN A 110 18.40 -8.22 15.29
CA ASN A 110 18.97 -9.45 15.90
C ASN A 110 19.29 -10.54 14.86
N GLY A 111 19.68 -10.15 13.65
CA GLY A 111 20.00 -11.05 12.55
C GLY A 111 18.83 -11.47 11.66
N CYS A 112 17.59 -11.03 11.90
CA CYS A 112 16.44 -11.36 11.07
C CYS A 112 15.45 -10.20 10.87
N ILE A 113 15.58 -9.48 9.75
CA ILE A 113 14.71 -8.34 9.40
C ILE A 113 13.24 -8.74 9.20
N ASP A 114 12.94 -9.93 8.70
CA ASP A 114 11.56 -10.36 8.42
C ASP A 114 10.69 -10.48 9.70
N THR A 115 11.33 -10.65 10.86
CA THR A 115 10.65 -10.71 12.16
C THR A 115 10.56 -9.35 12.87
N CYS A 116 11.13 -8.33 12.24
CA CYS A 116 11.42 -7.05 12.87
C CYS A 116 10.28 -6.06 12.64
N ASP A 117 9.94 -5.27 13.66
CA ASP A 117 8.92 -4.22 13.51
C ASP A 117 9.52 -2.92 12.96
N ILE A 118 9.82 -2.92 11.66
CA ILE A 118 10.45 -1.78 10.96
C ILE A 118 9.65 -0.49 11.14
N TRP A 119 8.32 -0.58 11.16
CA TRP A 119 7.43 0.53 11.44
C TRP A 119 7.78 1.28 12.73
N ALA A 120 8.18 0.58 13.79
CA ALA A 120 8.60 1.20 15.05
C ALA A 120 9.84 2.10 14.89
N TYR A 121 10.75 1.76 13.98
CA TYR A 121 11.90 2.60 13.65
C TYR A 121 11.51 3.79 12.78
N VAL A 122 10.59 3.61 11.83
CA VAL A 122 10.12 4.70 10.95
C VAL A 122 9.42 5.80 11.74
N ILE A 123 8.65 5.45 12.77
CA ILE A 123 7.99 6.44 13.64
C ILE A 123 8.99 7.12 14.59
N ASN A 124 10.11 6.45 14.91
CA ASN A 124 11.17 7.00 15.77
C ASN A 124 12.37 7.49 14.94
N ARG A 125 12.21 8.69 14.38
CA ARG A 125 13.07 9.29 13.34
C ARG A 125 14.51 9.63 13.76
N ASN A 126 14.92 9.32 14.99
CA ASN A 126 16.24 9.70 15.51
C ASN A 126 17.05 8.49 15.97
N THR A 127 16.99 7.39 15.21
CA THR A 127 17.68 6.14 15.51
C THR A 127 18.55 5.70 14.34
N THR A 128 19.62 4.96 14.63
CA THR A 128 20.44 4.30 13.60
C THR A 128 19.58 3.42 12.69
N CYS A 129 18.57 2.75 13.25
CA CYS A 129 17.64 1.89 12.50
C CYS A 129 16.73 2.67 11.55
N TYR A 130 16.33 3.89 11.91
CA TYR A 130 15.65 4.80 10.97
C TYR A 130 16.55 5.14 9.78
N ASN A 131 17.82 5.47 10.03
CA ASN A 131 18.77 5.80 8.97
C ASN A 131 19.00 4.61 8.02
N HIS A 132 19.14 3.40 8.55
CA HIS A 132 19.20 2.18 7.73
C HIS A 132 17.93 1.99 6.88
N THR A 133 16.75 2.20 7.47
CA THR A 133 15.47 2.10 6.75
C THR A 133 15.41 3.09 5.58
N VAL A 134 15.79 4.34 5.81
CA VAL A 134 15.79 5.39 4.78
C VAL A 134 16.84 5.10 3.70
N ALA A 135 18.01 4.59 4.06
CA ALA A 135 19.05 4.23 3.10
C ALA A 135 18.55 3.13 2.14
N ILE A 136 17.90 2.08 2.65
CA ILE A 136 17.29 1.02 1.83
C ILE A 136 16.19 1.60 0.94
N PHE A 137 15.31 2.43 1.50
CA PHE A 137 14.22 3.06 0.73
C PHE A 137 14.76 3.91 -0.42
N ASN A 138 15.85 4.64 -0.20
CA ASN A 138 16.49 5.46 -1.23
C ASN A 138 17.08 4.59 -2.34
N GLN A 139 17.72 3.45 -2.02
CA GLN A 139 18.21 2.52 -3.05
C GLN A 139 17.07 1.96 -3.90
N PHE A 140 15.97 1.55 -3.26
CA PHE A 140 14.77 1.11 -3.96
C PHE A 140 14.19 2.19 -4.89
N SER A 141 14.06 3.42 -4.37
CA SER A 141 13.55 4.57 -5.13
C SER A 141 14.44 4.95 -6.30
N ASP A 142 15.77 4.95 -6.12
CA ASP A 142 16.75 5.24 -7.18
C ASP A 142 16.69 4.16 -8.27
N CYS A 143 16.54 2.90 -7.89
CA CYS A 143 16.38 1.81 -8.85
C CYS A 143 15.10 1.97 -9.69
N ILE A 144 13.96 2.26 -9.06
CA ILE A 144 12.69 2.45 -9.78
C ILE A 144 12.74 3.67 -10.70
N SER A 145 13.32 4.77 -10.22
CA SER A 145 13.28 6.06 -10.93
C SER A 145 14.32 6.15 -12.04
N ASN A 146 15.51 5.55 -11.81
CA ASN A 146 16.68 5.74 -12.66
C ASN A 146 17.22 4.42 -13.25
N GLY A 147 16.60 3.28 -12.99
CA GLY A 147 17.06 1.96 -13.45
C GLY A 147 18.39 1.51 -12.84
N ARG A 148 18.84 2.17 -11.77
CA ARG A 148 20.12 1.89 -11.11
C ARG A 148 19.94 0.76 -10.10
N VAL A 149 20.21 -0.47 -10.54
CA VAL A 149 20.40 -1.59 -9.63
C VAL A 149 21.81 -1.51 -9.07
N ASN A 150 21.99 -1.74 -7.76
CA ASN A 150 23.33 -1.86 -7.19
C ASN A 150 24.12 -2.91 -8.00
N LYS A 151 25.36 -2.55 -8.40
CA LYS A 151 26.21 -3.30 -9.33
C LYS A 151 26.56 -4.75 -8.92
N ILE A 152 26.06 -5.23 -7.79
CA ILE A 152 26.34 -6.57 -7.25
C ILE A 152 25.75 -7.68 -8.14
N ILE A 153 24.73 -7.40 -8.98
CA ILE A 153 24.26 -8.31 -10.04
C ILE A 153 25.01 -8.03 -11.37
N THR A 154 26.32 -7.85 -11.31
CA THR A 154 27.19 -7.87 -12.52
C THR A 154 28.18 -9.02 -12.41
N ILE A 155 27.67 -10.24 -12.14
CA ILE A 155 28.47 -11.48 -12.14
C ILE A 155 28.03 -12.43 -13.30
N LEU A 156 27.00 -12.08 -14.08
CA LEU A 156 26.49 -12.95 -15.16
C LEU A 156 26.47 -12.29 -16.55
N SER A 157 27.33 -11.32 -16.82
CA SER A 157 27.48 -10.75 -18.18
C SER A 157 28.90 -10.82 -18.72
N ASN A 158 29.72 -11.74 -18.22
CA ASN A 158 30.98 -12.14 -18.87
C ASN A 158 30.90 -13.61 -19.27
N GLU A 159 30.07 -13.90 -20.27
CA GLU A 159 30.25 -14.99 -21.24
C GLU A 159 30.14 -14.41 -22.64
#